data_AF-A0A7X8B264-F1
#
_entry.id   AF-A0A7X8B264-F1
#
_cell.length_a   1.000
_cell.length_b   1.000
_cell.length_c   1.000
_cell.angle_alpha   90.00
_cell.angle_beta   90.00
_cell.angle_gamma   90.00
#
_symmetry.space_group_name_H-M   'P 1'
#
loop_
_entity.id
_entity.type
_entity.pdbx_description
1 polymer ?
#
loop_
_entity_poly.entity_id
_entity_poly.type
_entity_poly.pdbx_seq_one_letter_code
_entity_poly.pdbx_strand_id
1 'polypeptide(L)'
;MQKPASDERHVGGDMPGFFGVLHTWGRTLEVHPHIHYIVAGGMLSTKDRTWHPSRIDFFIPVEALSIIFRAKFREEMKAAGILHEIPESGWKIAWNVNCQAVGESSASLKYPAPYVFKVAISNGRIVKLEDRTVTFRTKKTKSNRWRTMAHDVIEFMRRFLQHVLPTGLMKVRYFGFMNPRCKVDIETIRGLIELSYGFFLTQAEIEINPWVFWFNGKWNFPR
;
A
#
# COMPACT_ATOMS: atom_id res chain seq x y z
N MET A 1 -7.64 4.35 -11.21
CA MET A 1 -6.63 3.65 -12.03
C MET A 1 -7.09 3.39 -13.45
N GLN A 2 -8.28 2.82 -13.71
CA GLN A 2 -8.74 2.51 -15.08
C GLN A 2 -8.73 3.71 -16.04
N LYS A 3 -9.45 4.79 -15.70
CA LYS A 3 -9.60 5.97 -16.57
C LYS A 3 -8.30 6.58 -17.12
N PRO A 4 -7.25 6.84 -16.30
CA PRO A 4 -5.99 7.38 -16.81
C PRO A 4 -5.11 6.34 -17.51
N ALA A 5 -5.24 5.04 -17.18
CA ALA A 5 -4.36 4.01 -17.72
C ALA A 5 -4.83 3.42 -19.06
N SER A 6 -6.12 3.52 -19.36
CA SER A 6 -6.70 3.12 -20.66
C SER A 6 -6.31 4.03 -21.82
N ASP A 7 -5.64 5.15 -21.56
CA ASP A 7 -5.03 5.98 -22.60
C ASP A 7 -3.85 5.21 -23.21
N GLU A 8 -3.85 5.07 -24.54
CA GLU A 8 -2.79 4.39 -25.31
C GLU A 8 -1.43 5.09 -25.15
N ARG A 9 -1.40 6.38 -24.78
CA ARG A 9 -0.17 7.11 -24.46
C ARG A 9 0.46 6.67 -23.13
N HIS A 10 -0.27 5.92 -22.30
CA HIS A 10 0.22 5.39 -21.03
C HIS A 10 0.39 3.86 -21.08
N VAL A 11 -0.67 3.10 -20.84
CA VAL A 11 -0.64 1.62 -20.85
C VAL A 11 -1.55 1.08 -21.95
N GLY A 12 -2.71 1.67 -22.19
CA GLY A 12 -3.63 1.26 -23.26
C GLY A 12 -4.43 -0.03 -22.97
N GLY A 13 -4.30 -0.59 -21.76
CA GLY A 13 -5.18 -1.67 -21.26
C GLY A 13 -6.21 -1.14 -20.26
N ASP A 14 -7.27 -1.91 -20.01
CA ASP A 14 -8.44 -1.47 -19.23
C ASP A 14 -8.74 -2.36 -18.01
N MET A 15 -8.12 -3.54 -17.93
CA MET A 15 -8.20 -4.42 -16.77
C MET A 15 -6.84 -4.49 -16.03
N PRO A 16 -6.60 -3.59 -15.06
CA PRO A 16 -5.46 -3.69 -14.17
C PRO A 16 -5.58 -4.89 -13.22
N GLY A 17 -4.49 -5.25 -12.55
CA GLY A 17 -4.52 -6.19 -11.42
C GLY A 17 -3.72 -5.62 -10.27
N PHE A 18 -4.38 -5.49 -9.12
CA PHE A 18 -3.77 -4.89 -7.95
C PHE A 18 -4.46 -5.31 -6.66
N PHE A 19 -3.76 -5.14 -5.55
CA PHE A 19 -4.35 -5.26 -4.21
C PHE A 19 -3.93 -4.09 -3.33
N GLY A 20 -4.80 -3.75 -2.38
CA GLY A 20 -4.59 -2.71 -1.39
C GLY A 20 -4.45 -3.28 0.01
N VAL A 21 -3.52 -2.76 0.80
CA VAL A 21 -3.32 -3.09 2.21
C VAL A 21 -3.55 -1.84 3.06
N LEU A 22 -4.54 -1.90 3.95
CA LEU A 22 -4.83 -0.84 4.91
C LEU A 22 -3.76 -0.81 6.02
N HIS A 23 -3.21 0.37 6.24
CA HIS A 23 -2.25 0.67 7.31
C HIS A 23 -2.75 1.89 8.10
N THR A 24 -2.84 1.78 9.42
CA THR A 24 -3.52 2.79 10.26
C THR A 24 -2.63 3.50 11.27
N TRP A 25 -1.34 3.15 11.38
CA TRP A 25 -0.45 3.68 12.41
C TRP A 25 0.84 4.28 11.85
N GLY A 26 1.35 5.28 12.55
CA GLY A 26 2.70 5.80 12.33
C GLY A 26 3.74 5.13 13.23
N ARG A 27 4.97 5.65 13.18
CA ARG A 27 6.10 5.06 13.94
C ARG A 27 5.97 5.25 15.44
N THR A 28 5.13 6.19 15.90
CA THR A 28 4.87 6.49 17.32
C THR A 28 3.45 6.11 17.77
N LEU A 29 2.76 5.22 17.01
CA LEU A 29 1.39 4.77 17.28
C LEU A 29 0.33 5.88 17.19
N GLU A 30 0.65 6.94 16.45
CA GLU A 30 -0.30 7.95 16.02
C GLU A 30 -1.19 7.40 14.91
N VAL A 31 -2.44 7.87 14.85
CA VAL A 31 -3.37 7.54 13.76
C VAL A 31 -2.84 8.10 12.45
N HIS A 32 -2.60 7.22 11.50
CA HIS A 32 -2.06 7.55 10.19
C HIS A 32 -2.64 6.62 9.10
N PRO A 33 -3.96 6.69 8.82
CA PRO A 33 -4.60 5.81 7.86
C PRO A 33 -4.14 6.11 6.44
N HIS A 34 -3.61 5.08 5.78
CA HIS A 34 -3.26 5.09 4.37
C HIS A 34 -3.36 3.68 3.80
N ILE A 35 -3.44 3.58 2.48
CA ILE A 35 -3.53 2.30 1.77
C ILE A 35 -2.29 2.16 0.89
N HIS A 36 -1.59 1.05 1.03
CA HIS A 36 -0.54 0.67 0.10
C HIS A 36 -1.15 -0.17 -1.01
N TYR A 37 -1.07 0.32 -2.24
CA TYR A 37 -1.46 -0.46 -3.42
C TYR A 37 -0.23 -1.07 -4.08
N ILE A 38 -0.32 -2.36 -4.41
CA ILE A 38 0.61 -3.04 -5.29
C ILE A 38 -0.12 -3.35 -6.57
N VAL A 39 0.43 -2.87 -7.68
CA VAL A 39 -0.18 -2.90 -9.00
C VAL A 39 0.78 -3.63 -9.93
N ALA A 40 0.26 -4.51 -10.77
CA ALA A 40 1.04 -5.12 -11.83
C ALA A 40 1.54 -4.05 -12.81
N GLY A 41 2.76 -4.23 -13.34
CA GLY A 41 3.41 -3.31 -14.28
C GLY A 41 2.83 -3.37 -15.70
N GLY A 42 1.50 -3.30 -15.81
CA GLY A 42 0.75 -3.41 -17.06
C GLY A 42 -0.70 -3.80 -16.80
N MET A 43 -1.45 -3.98 -17.89
CA MET A 43 -2.88 -4.26 -17.85
C MET A 43 -3.27 -5.27 -18.92
N LEU A 44 -4.29 -6.08 -18.65
CA LEU A 44 -4.95 -6.84 -19.71
C LEU A 44 -5.87 -5.88 -20.48
N SER A 45 -5.79 -5.90 -21.80
CA SER A 45 -6.78 -5.27 -22.67
C SER A 45 -7.95 -6.22 -22.87
N THR A 46 -9.16 -5.82 -22.48
CA THR A 46 -10.36 -6.63 -22.75
C THR A 46 -10.76 -6.60 -24.22
N LYS A 47 -10.24 -5.63 -25.00
CA LYS A 47 -10.53 -5.43 -26.43
C LYS A 47 -9.82 -6.46 -27.31
N ASP A 48 -8.51 -6.58 -27.16
CA ASP A 48 -7.68 -7.47 -27.98
C ASP A 48 -7.20 -8.71 -27.22
N ARG A 49 -7.50 -8.80 -25.91
CA ARG A 49 -7.15 -9.93 -25.03
C ARG A 49 -5.65 -10.12 -24.83
N THR A 50 -4.85 -9.07 -25.04
CA THR A 50 -3.39 -9.10 -24.88
C THR A 50 -2.92 -8.33 -23.65
N TRP A 51 -1.69 -8.63 -23.21
CA TRP A 51 -1.04 -7.89 -22.14
C TRP A 51 -0.40 -6.61 -22.69
N HIS A 52 -0.75 -5.48 -22.08
CA HIS A 52 -0.16 -4.19 -22.36
C HIS A 52 0.80 -3.83 -21.22
N PRO A 53 2.13 -3.92 -21.42
CA PRO A 53 3.08 -3.57 -20.38
C PRO A 53 3.10 -2.06 -20.15
N SER A 54 3.26 -1.64 -18.90
CA SER A 54 3.61 -0.25 -18.63
C SER A 54 5.08 -0.01 -18.94
N ARG A 55 5.46 1.26 -19.09
CA ARG A 55 6.87 1.62 -19.08
C ARG A 55 7.49 1.34 -17.71
N ILE A 56 8.79 1.05 -17.68
CA ILE A 56 9.52 0.73 -16.44
C ILE A 56 9.68 1.97 -15.53
N ASP A 57 9.77 3.15 -16.15
CA ASP A 57 9.97 4.45 -15.51
C ASP A 57 8.65 5.20 -15.28
N PHE A 58 7.54 4.70 -15.83
CA PHE A 58 6.29 5.41 -15.86
C PHE A 58 5.08 4.49 -15.91
N PHE A 59 4.20 4.62 -14.92
CA PHE A 59 2.93 3.89 -14.87
C PHE A 59 1.75 4.79 -15.24
N ILE A 60 1.51 5.83 -14.44
CA ILE A 60 0.44 6.83 -14.63
C ILE A 60 0.87 8.18 -14.02
N PRO A 61 0.35 9.31 -14.52
CA PRO A 61 0.66 10.63 -13.96
C PRO A 61 0.09 10.78 -12.54
N VAL A 62 0.97 10.92 -11.55
CA VAL A 62 0.65 10.97 -10.11
C VAL A 62 -0.19 12.19 -9.74
N GLU A 63 0.09 13.33 -10.34
CA GLU A 63 -0.61 14.59 -10.08
C GLU A 63 -2.08 14.47 -10.52
N ALA A 64 -2.31 13.94 -11.73
CA ALA A 64 -3.65 13.69 -12.24
C ALA A 64 -4.38 12.65 -11.38
N LEU A 65 -3.70 11.57 -10.98
CA LEU A 65 -4.27 10.56 -10.11
C LEU A 65 -4.67 11.14 -8.74
N SER A 66 -3.86 12.03 -8.18
CA SER A 66 -4.13 12.68 -6.90
C SER A 66 -5.37 13.58 -6.95
N ILE A 67 -5.55 14.32 -8.05
CA ILE A 67 -6.74 15.14 -8.29
C ILE A 67 -7.99 14.26 -8.43
N ILE A 68 -7.91 13.19 -9.24
CA ILE A 68 -9.02 12.25 -9.46
C ILE A 68 -9.39 11.55 -8.15
N PHE A 69 -8.40 11.09 -7.39
CA PHE A 69 -8.63 10.41 -6.12
C PHE A 69 -9.31 11.33 -5.10
N ARG A 70 -8.84 12.58 -4.97
CA ARG A 70 -9.50 13.58 -4.11
C ARG A 70 -10.96 13.80 -4.52
N ALA A 71 -11.23 13.95 -5.82
CA ALA A 71 -12.59 14.14 -6.33
C ALA A 71 -13.49 12.93 -6.01
N LYS A 72 -13.01 11.72 -6.30
CA LYS A 72 -13.74 10.47 -6.01
C LYS A 72 -13.99 10.28 -4.53
N PHE A 73 -12.97 10.48 -3.70
CA PHE A 73 -13.12 10.39 -2.25
C PHE A 73 -14.18 11.37 -1.74
N ARG A 74 -14.17 12.61 -2.23
CA ARG A 74 -15.19 13.61 -1.87
C ARG A 74 -16.60 13.18 -2.28
N GLU A 75 -16.78 12.60 -3.46
CA GLU A 75 -18.06 12.05 -3.92
C GLU A 75 -18.56 10.93 -2.99
N GLU A 76 -17.69 10.00 -2.61
CA GLU A 76 -18.02 8.91 -1.69
C GLU A 76 -18.39 9.43 -0.28
N MET A 77 -17.65 10.39 0.26
CA MET A 77 -17.97 11.00 1.56
C MET A 77 -19.32 11.75 1.52
N LYS A 78 -19.65 12.37 0.38
CA LYS A 78 -20.96 13.00 0.16
C LYS A 78 -22.07 11.96 0.13
N ALA A 79 -21.89 10.88 -0.62
CA ALA A 79 -22.86 9.80 -0.72
C ALA A 79 -23.10 9.10 0.62
N ALA A 80 -22.06 8.98 1.45
CA ALA A 80 -22.14 8.44 2.80
C ALA A 80 -22.74 9.42 3.84
N GLY A 81 -23.03 10.67 3.46
CA GLY A 81 -23.60 11.69 4.35
C GLY A 81 -22.63 12.33 5.34
N ILE A 82 -21.35 11.92 5.34
CA ILE A 82 -20.34 12.35 6.32
C ILE A 82 -19.40 13.44 5.80
N LEU A 83 -19.66 13.99 4.61
CA LEU A 83 -18.81 15.06 4.04
C LEU A 83 -18.64 16.26 4.98
N HIS A 84 -19.68 16.57 5.76
CA HIS A 84 -19.70 17.68 6.72
C HIS A 84 -18.78 17.48 7.94
N GLU A 85 -18.38 16.23 8.23
CA GLU A 85 -17.43 15.92 9.31
C GLU A 85 -15.98 16.24 8.93
N ILE A 86 -15.70 16.43 7.63
CA ILE A 86 -14.35 16.68 7.13
C ILE A 86 -14.11 18.20 7.04
N PRO A 87 -13.12 18.74 7.77
CA PRO A 87 -12.81 20.16 7.73
C PRO A 87 -12.51 20.65 6.31
N GLU A 88 -12.99 21.86 5.98
CA GLU A 88 -12.80 22.42 4.63
C GLU A 88 -11.31 22.53 4.24
N SER A 89 -10.45 22.79 5.22
CA SER A 89 -8.99 22.83 5.05
C SER A 89 -8.41 21.53 4.49
N GLY A 90 -9.00 20.37 4.80
CA GLY A 90 -8.57 19.06 4.28
C GLY A 90 -8.76 18.91 2.77
N TRP A 91 -9.65 19.70 2.16
CA TRP A 91 -9.83 19.71 0.70
C TRP A 91 -8.87 20.67 -0.01
N LYS A 92 -8.34 21.66 0.71
CA LYS A 92 -7.46 22.71 0.18
C LYS A 92 -5.98 22.30 0.15
N ILE A 93 -5.58 21.30 0.94
CA ILE A 93 -4.22 20.75 0.88
C ILE A 93 -3.97 19.99 -0.43
N ALA A 94 -2.69 19.89 -0.81
CA ALA A 94 -2.29 18.99 -1.88
C ALA A 94 -2.46 17.52 -1.43
N TRP A 95 -3.25 16.76 -2.17
CA TRP A 95 -3.39 15.33 -1.97
C TRP A 95 -2.23 14.63 -2.68
N ASN A 96 -1.66 13.61 -2.04
CA ASN A 96 -0.52 12.87 -2.57
C ASN A 96 -0.88 11.41 -2.74
N VAL A 97 -0.96 10.95 -3.99
CA VAL A 97 -1.00 9.54 -4.35
C VAL A 97 0.36 9.15 -4.91
N ASN A 98 1.29 8.77 -4.03
CA ASN A 98 2.62 8.37 -4.46
C ASN A 98 2.55 7.09 -5.34
N CYS A 99 3.25 7.10 -6.47
CA CYS A 99 3.42 5.94 -7.34
C CYS A 99 4.90 5.78 -7.66
N GLN A 100 5.43 4.58 -7.42
CA GLN A 100 6.83 4.28 -7.63
C GLN A 100 6.97 2.90 -8.24
N ALA A 101 7.81 2.78 -9.27
CA ALA A 101 8.17 1.50 -9.85
C ALA A 101 9.00 0.69 -8.84
N VAL A 102 8.62 -0.58 -8.64
CA VAL A 102 9.37 -1.52 -7.82
C VAL A 102 9.90 -2.59 -8.77
N GLY A 103 11.21 -2.56 -9.03
CA GLY A 103 11.83 -3.40 -10.05
C GLY A 103 11.81 -4.90 -9.73
N GLU A 104 11.80 -5.28 -8.45
CA GLU A 104 11.81 -6.68 -8.02
C GLU A 104 10.49 -7.06 -7.32
N SER A 105 9.85 -8.14 -7.76
CA SER A 105 8.57 -8.62 -7.21
C SER A 105 8.69 -9.12 -5.76
N SER A 106 9.86 -9.63 -5.35
CA SER A 106 10.08 -10.04 -3.96
C SER A 106 10.07 -8.82 -3.03
N ALA A 107 10.65 -7.70 -3.46
CA ALA A 107 10.69 -6.45 -2.71
C ALA A 107 9.30 -5.82 -2.59
N SER A 108 8.48 -5.90 -3.64
CA SER A 108 7.11 -5.38 -3.60
C SER A 108 6.24 -6.15 -2.61
N LEU A 109 6.43 -7.46 -2.45
CA LEU A 109 5.70 -8.29 -1.48
C LEU A 109 6.24 -8.23 -0.05
N LYS A 110 7.57 -8.13 0.12
CA LYS A 110 8.22 -7.95 1.43
C LYS A 110 7.84 -6.62 2.08
N TYR A 111 7.63 -5.57 1.29
CA TYR A 111 7.33 -4.24 1.79
C TYR A 111 6.02 -4.15 2.61
N PRO A 112 4.85 -4.63 2.13
CA PRO A 112 3.60 -4.54 2.87
C PRO A 112 3.38 -5.69 3.85
N ALA A 113 4.15 -6.79 3.78
CA ALA A 113 3.96 -7.96 4.63
C ALA A 113 3.88 -7.61 6.13
N PRO A 114 4.70 -6.70 6.69
CA PRO A 114 4.54 -6.26 8.08
C PRO A 114 3.18 -5.62 8.37
N TYR A 115 2.58 -4.90 7.42
CA TYR A 115 1.26 -4.31 7.59
C TYR A 115 0.15 -5.33 7.50
N VAL A 116 0.36 -6.46 6.83
CA VAL A 116 -0.63 -7.57 6.82
C VAL A 116 -0.58 -8.31 8.16
N PHE A 117 0.61 -8.72 8.59
CA PHE A 117 0.77 -9.68 9.70
C PHE A 117 1.03 -9.06 11.07
N LYS A 118 1.53 -7.81 11.15
CA LYS A 118 1.81 -7.16 12.42
C LYS A 118 0.67 -6.22 12.81
N VAL A 119 0.44 -6.16 14.12
CA VAL A 119 -0.35 -5.11 14.77
C VAL A 119 0.48 -3.82 14.88
N ALA A 120 -0.11 -2.76 15.43
CA ALA A 120 0.49 -1.42 15.50
C ALA A 120 1.92 -1.38 16.06
N ILE A 121 2.25 -2.29 16.98
CA ILE A 121 3.57 -2.41 17.59
C ILE A 121 3.97 -3.89 17.74
N SER A 122 5.23 -4.21 17.47
CA SER A 122 5.78 -5.55 17.75
C SER A 122 6.23 -5.66 19.21
N ASN A 123 6.10 -6.84 19.83
CA ASN A 123 6.52 -7.08 21.22
C ASN A 123 7.95 -6.61 21.51
N GLY A 124 8.92 -6.90 20.62
CA GLY A 124 10.31 -6.46 20.80
C GLY A 124 10.52 -4.94 20.82
N ARG A 125 9.51 -4.12 20.48
CA ARG A 125 9.58 -2.66 20.64
C ARG A 125 9.18 -2.23 22.04
N ILE A 126 8.40 -3.00 22.79
CA ILE A 126 8.07 -2.71 24.18
C ILE A 126 9.29 -3.04 25.03
N VAL A 127 9.79 -2.05 25.78
CA VAL A 127 11.03 -2.15 26.57
C VAL A 127 10.72 -2.52 28.01
N LYS A 128 9.74 -1.84 28.62
CA LYS A 128 9.33 -2.08 30.00
C LYS A 128 7.94 -1.52 30.32
N LEU A 129 7.34 -2.02 31.39
CA LEU A 129 6.11 -1.54 32.01
C LEU A 129 6.32 -1.45 33.53
N GLU A 130 6.36 -0.23 34.06
CA GLU A 130 6.56 0.07 35.49
C GLU A 130 5.69 1.27 35.83
N ASP A 131 5.09 1.32 37.03
CA ASP A 131 4.34 2.48 37.53
C ASP A 131 3.35 3.06 36.51
N ARG A 132 2.54 2.17 35.92
CA ARG A 132 1.56 2.49 34.85
C ARG A 132 2.17 3.11 33.59
N THR A 133 3.47 3.07 33.40
CA THR A 133 4.18 3.68 32.29
C THR A 133 4.71 2.61 31.34
N VAL A 134 4.21 2.60 30.11
CA VAL A 134 4.72 1.74 29.03
C VAL A 134 5.83 2.47 28.30
N THR A 135 7.04 1.90 28.29
CA THR A 135 8.17 2.42 27.53
C THR A 135 8.40 1.57 26.28
N PHE A 136 8.53 2.19 25.12
CA PHE A 136 8.76 1.49 23.86
C PHE A 136 9.71 2.23 22.91
N ARG A 137 10.37 1.47 22.03
CA ARG A 137 11.32 1.94 21.02
C ARG A 137 10.60 2.47 19.79
N THR A 138 11.08 3.59 19.27
CA THR A 138 10.56 4.29 18.08
C THR A 138 11.72 4.82 17.24
N LYS A 139 11.44 5.10 15.97
CA LYS A 139 12.34 5.86 15.10
C LYS A 139 11.60 7.09 14.61
N LYS A 140 12.24 8.26 14.66
CA LYS A 140 11.70 9.47 14.03
C LYS A 140 11.64 9.30 12.51
N THR A 141 10.70 9.99 11.86
CA THR A 141 10.67 10.14 10.41
C THR A 141 12.03 10.66 9.93
N LYS A 142 12.57 10.10 8.84
CA LYS A 142 13.92 10.40 8.31
C LYS A 142 15.11 10.08 9.23
N SER A 143 14.93 9.32 10.31
CA SER A 143 16.03 8.88 11.18
C SER A 143 16.04 7.36 11.35
N ASN A 144 17.24 6.78 11.28
CA ASN A 144 17.44 5.36 11.61
C ASN A 144 17.81 5.12 13.09
N ARG A 145 17.95 6.19 13.88
CA ARG A 145 18.30 6.10 15.29
C ARG A 145 17.07 5.69 16.13
N TRP A 146 17.23 4.64 16.90
CA TRP A 146 16.26 4.25 17.91
C TRP A 146 16.19 5.28 19.03
N ARG A 147 14.97 5.57 19.47
CA ARG A 147 14.65 6.38 20.64
C ARG A 147 13.65 5.62 21.49
N THR A 148 13.66 5.87 22.79
CA THR A 148 12.60 5.43 23.69
C THR A 148 11.56 6.54 23.83
N MET A 149 10.30 6.14 23.92
CA MET A 149 9.23 6.99 24.38
C MET A 149 8.43 6.26 25.45
N ALA A 150 7.83 7.03 26.34
CA ALA A 150 7.05 6.52 27.46
C ALA A 150 5.68 7.19 27.47
N HIS A 151 4.64 6.40 27.72
CA HIS A 151 3.26 6.87 27.87
C HIS A 151 2.61 6.18 29.06
N ASP A 152 1.66 6.86 29.71
CA ASP A 152 0.74 6.19 30.64
C ASP A 152 0.02 5.05 29.90
N VAL A 153 -0.26 3.98 30.62
CA VAL A 153 -0.85 2.74 30.11
C VAL A 153 -2.18 2.98 29.41
N ILE A 154 -3.00 3.92 29.89
CA ILE A 154 -4.28 4.25 29.24
C ILE A 154 -4.04 4.93 27.89
N GLU A 155 -3.08 5.86 27.82
CA GLU A 155 -2.73 6.52 26.56
C GLU A 155 -2.12 5.52 25.57
N PHE A 156 -1.29 4.59 26.04
CA PHE A 156 -0.77 3.51 25.22
C PHE A 156 -1.89 2.62 24.67
N MET A 157 -2.82 2.17 25.51
CA MET A 157 -3.96 1.37 25.10
C MET A 157 -4.86 2.11 24.11
N ARG A 158 -5.17 3.40 24.38
CA ARG A 158 -5.95 4.24 23.46
C ARG A 158 -5.30 4.30 22.09
N ARG A 159 -3.98 4.54 22.01
CA ARG A 159 -3.23 4.51 20.74
C ARG A 159 -3.29 3.16 20.07
N PHE A 160 -3.00 2.09 20.79
CA PHE A 160 -3.00 0.74 20.24
C PHE A 160 -4.37 0.34 19.68
N LEU A 161 -5.45 0.57 20.42
CA LEU A 161 -6.80 0.14 20.05
C LEU A 161 -7.38 0.89 18.85
N GLN A 162 -6.91 2.12 18.56
CA GLN A 162 -7.26 2.84 17.32
C GLN A 162 -6.82 2.10 16.04
N HIS A 163 -5.96 1.08 16.17
CA HIS A 163 -5.44 0.31 15.05
C HIS A 163 -6.02 -1.11 14.96
N VAL A 164 -6.86 -1.49 15.92
CA VAL A 164 -7.62 -2.74 15.86
C VAL A 164 -8.80 -2.52 14.92
N LEU A 165 -8.84 -3.30 13.84
CA LEU A 165 -9.89 -3.18 12.84
C LEU A 165 -11.21 -3.77 13.37
N PRO A 166 -12.37 -3.17 13.06
CA PRO A 166 -13.66 -3.76 13.37
C PRO A 166 -13.80 -5.17 12.79
N THR A 167 -14.55 -6.03 13.47
CA THR A 167 -14.84 -7.39 12.99
C THR A 167 -15.46 -7.34 11.60
N GLY A 168 -14.97 -8.20 10.71
CA GLY A 168 -15.42 -8.27 9.31
C GLY A 168 -14.77 -7.25 8.37
N LEU A 169 -13.99 -6.28 8.88
CA LEU A 169 -13.26 -5.36 8.02
C LEU A 169 -12.01 -6.04 7.43
N MET A 170 -12.06 -6.28 6.12
CA MET A 170 -10.94 -6.87 5.38
C MET A 170 -9.80 -5.85 5.21
N LYS A 171 -8.64 -6.17 5.80
CA LYS A 171 -7.41 -5.37 5.72
C LYS A 171 -6.79 -5.35 4.33
N VAL A 172 -6.89 -6.48 3.62
CA VAL A 172 -6.38 -6.66 2.26
C VAL A 172 -7.56 -6.82 1.32
N ARG A 173 -7.54 -6.08 0.21
CA ARG A 173 -8.57 -6.16 -0.84
C ARG A 173 -7.94 -6.26 -2.22
N TYR A 174 -8.49 -7.14 -3.05
CA TYR A 174 -7.99 -7.41 -4.40
C TYR A 174 -8.94 -6.84 -5.45
N PHE A 175 -8.37 -6.36 -6.55
CA PHE A 175 -9.09 -5.62 -7.59
C PHE A 175 -8.63 -6.02 -8.99
N GLY A 176 -9.49 -5.74 -9.96
CA GLY A 176 -9.24 -6.04 -11.37
C GLY A 176 -9.04 -7.53 -11.61
N PHE A 177 -8.02 -7.95 -12.36
CA PHE A 177 -7.78 -9.38 -12.59
C PHE A 177 -7.33 -10.15 -11.34
N MET A 178 -6.89 -9.48 -10.28
CA MET A 178 -6.61 -10.11 -8.99
C MET A 178 -7.87 -10.29 -8.14
N ASN A 179 -9.01 -9.72 -8.52
CA ASN A 179 -10.27 -9.90 -7.81
C ASN A 179 -10.70 -11.38 -7.89
N PRO A 180 -11.11 -12.02 -6.78
CA PRO A 180 -11.57 -13.43 -6.80
C PRO A 180 -12.75 -13.72 -7.73
N ARG A 181 -13.50 -12.69 -8.14
CA ARG A 181 -14.62 -12.81 -9.11
C ARG A 181 -14.19 -12.57 -10.56
N CYS A 182 -12.91 -12.29 -10.82
CA CYS A 182 -12.42 -12.19 -12.18
C CYS A 182 -12.53 -13.57 -12.85
N LYS A 183 -13.04 -13.59 -14.08
CA LYS A 183 -13.19 -14.83 -14.86
C LYS A 183 -11.93 -15.21 -15.64
N VAL A 184 -10.95 -14.30 -15.71
CA VAL A 184 -9.68 -14.59 -16.38
C VAL A 184 -8.76 -15.27 -15.39
N ASP A 185 -8.32 -16.47 -15.74
CA ASP A 185 -7.45 -17.26 -14.89
C ASP A 185 -6.06 -16.62 -14.77
N ILE A 186 -5.44 -16.77 -13.60
CA ILE A 186 -4.13 -16.19 -13.31
C ILE A 186 -3.04 -16.79 -14.20
N GLU A 187 -3.13 -18.07 -14.57
CA GLU A 187 -2.17 -18.70 -15.49
C GLU A 187 -2.29 -18.12 -16.90
N THR A 188 -3.50 -17.74 -17.33
CA THR A 188 -3.69 -17.01 -18.59
C THR A 188 -3.00 -15.65 -18.54
N ILE A 189 -3.16 -14.90 -17.43
CA ILE A 189 -2.48 -13.61 -17.25
C ILE A 189 -0.96 -13.78 -17.28
N ARG A 190 -0.43 -14.79 -16.57
CA ARG A 190 1.01 -15.09 -16.55
C ARG A 190 1.55 -15.40 -17.95
N GLY A 191 0.88 -16.25 -18.70
CA GLY A 191 1.26 -16.57 -20.08
C GLY A 191 1.24 -15.35 -21.00
N LEU A 192 0.25 -14.46 -20.88
CA LEU A 192 0.19 -13.22 -21.66
C LEU A 192 1.31 -12.24 -21.29
N ILE A 193 1.66 -12.15 -20.00
CA ILE A 193 2.82 -11.37 -19.56
C ILE A 193 4.11 -11.97 -20.16
N GLU A 194 4.33 -13.27 -20.02
CA GLU A 194 5.51 -13.95 -20.60
C GLU A 194 5.63 -13.73 -22.11
N LEU A 195 4.54 -13.88 -22.85
CA LEU A 195 4.49 -13.61 -24.30
C LEU A 195 4.89 -12.17 -24.63
N SER A 196 4.42 -11.19 -23.86
CA SER A 196 4.76 -9.77 -24.08
C SER A 196 6.23 -9.44 -23.84
N TYR A 197 6.91 -10.21 -22.99
CA TYR A 197 8.34 -10.07 -22.69
C TYR A 197 9.21 -11.12 -23.39
N GLY A 198 8.68 -11.85 -24.37
CA GLY A 198 9.42 -12.86 -25.13
C GLY A 198 9.97 -14.02 -24.29
N PHE A 199 9.29 -14.37 -23.19
CA PHE A 199 9.71 -15.40 -22.21
C PHE A 199 11.02 -15.11 -21.46
N PHE A 200 11.54 -13.88 -21.52
CA PHE A 200 12.77 -13.48 -20.81
C PHE A 200 12.56 -13.10 -19.33
N LEU A 201 11.52 -13.61 -18.67
CA LEU A 201 11.23 -13.28 -17.27
C LEU A 201 11.99 -14.21 -16.32
N THR A 202 12.84 -13.63 -15.48
CA THR A 202 13.36 -14.35 -14.31
C THR A 202 12.30 -14.36 -13.22
N GLN A 203 11.87 -15.56 -12.80
CA GLN A 203 11.04 -15.67 -11.60
C GLN A 203 11.85 -15.23 -10.38
N ALA A 204 11.29 -14.35 -9.56
CA ALA A 204 11.93 -14.01 -8.29
C ALA A 204 11.84 -15.22 -7.36
N GLU A 205 12.99 -15.73 -6.93
CA GLU A 205 13.04 -16.68 -5.82
C GLU A 205 12.64 -15.95 -4.53
N ILE A 206 11.46 -16.26 -4.00
CA ILE A 206 10.99 -15.70 -2.74
C ILE A 206 11.37 -16.65 -1.62
N GLU A 207 12.51 -16.38 -0.98
CA GLU A 207 12.82 -17.01 0.31
C GLU A 207 11.94 -16.35 1.40
N ILE A 208 10.86 -17.01 1.79
CA ILE A 208 10.00 -16.57 2.90
C ILE A 208 10.59 -17.15 4.19
N ASN A 209 11.39 -16.36 4.91
CA ASN A 209 11.80 -16.73 6.26
C ASN A 209 10.71 -16.29 7.27
N PRO A 210 9.99 -17.22 7.93
CA PRO A 210 8.90 -16.87 8.84
C PRO A 210 9.36 -16.13 10.12
N TRP A 211 10.66 -16.14 10.43
CA TRP A 211 11.23 -15.59 11.67
C TRP A 211 12.21 -14.44 11.46
N VAL A 212 12.69 -14.19 10.23
CA VAL A 212 13.69 -13.15 9.93
C VAL A 212 13.07 -12.02 9.11
N PHE A 213 12.47 -11.05 9.80
CA PHE A 213 12.19 -9.72 9.24
C PHE A 213 12.85 -8.65 10.11
N TRP A 214 14.18 -8.69 10.15
CA TRP A 214 14.99 -7.60 10.71
C TRP A 214 15.01 -6.42 9.74
N PHE A 215 14.59 -5.25 10.22
CA PHE A 215 14.78 -3.96 9.55
C PHE A 215 16.28 -3.58 9.61
N ASN A 216 17.06 -4.06 8.66
CA ASN A 216 18.37 -3.47 8.33
C ASN A 216 18.44 -3.16 6.83
N GLY A 217 17.84 -2.04 6.46
CA GLY A 217 18.07 -1.39 5.18
C GLY A 217 18.25 0.10 5.43
N LYS A 218 19.50 0.58 5.35
CA LYS A 218 19.76 1.99 5.12
C LYS A 218 19.26 2.29 3.71
N TRP A 219 18.16 3.02 3.60
CA TRP A 219 17.72 3.55 2.32
C TRP A 219 18.27 4.96 2.17
N ASN A 220 19.49 5.04 1.63
CA ASN A 220 19.96 6.25 0.96
C ASN A 220 19.64 6.07 -0.51
N PHE A 221 18.83 6.96 -1.10
CA PHE A 221 18.82 7.13 -2.54
C PHE A 221 18.91 8.61 -2.88
N PRO A 222 19.76 8.98 -3.86
CA PRO A 222 19.92 10.35 -4.31
C PRO A 222 18.65 10.84 -5.04
N ARG A 223 18.57 12.17 -5.15
CA ARG A 223 17.44 12.93 -5.70
C ARG A 223 17.11 12.55 -7.12
#